data_AF-A0A1D1Z1M1-F1
#
_entry.id   AF-A0A1D1Z1M1-F1
#
_cell.length_a   1.000
_cell.length_b   1.000
_cell.length_c   1.000
_cell.angle_alpha   90.00
_cell.angle_beta   90.00
_cell.angle_gamma   90.00
#
_symmetry.space_group_name_H-M   'P 1'
#
loop_
_entity.id
_entity.type
_entity.pdbx_description
1 polymer ?
#
loop_
_entity_poly.entity_id
_entity_poly.type
_entity_poly.pdbx_seq_one_letter_code
_entity_poly.pdbx_strand_id
1 'polypeptide(L)'
;MKNKYVGKDYFFAFLVTLGCSLFILYPASTDISLYNTGRENTVWGIFLMVGYLGFDGFTSTFQDNLFKGYDMEIHNQIFYTTFCSCLLSLSGLVLQGHLLSAIDFIIRHQDCFFDVALLSTVATVSQFFISYTIRTFGALTFATIMTTRQLVSIFLSCVWFGHPLSFVQWIAAAIVFGALYTKNLLKSKPTKPIIPSDENGGDSNSGKGIP
;
A
#
# COMPACT_ATOMS: atom_id res chain seq x y z
N MET A 1 6.95 10.48 -16.11
CA MET A 1 8.18 9.80 -15.63
C MET A 1 8.08 8.30 -15.95
N LYS A 2 8.93 7.77 -16.84
CA LYS A 2 8.93 6.34 -17.25
C LYS A 2 9.93 5.58 -16.38
N ASN A 3 9.50 5.06 -15.24
CA ASN A 3 10.31 4.11 -14.49
C ASN A 3 10.25 2.76 -15.22
N LYS A 4 11.35 2.37 -15.88
CA LYS A 4 11.51 1.01 -16.40
C LYS A 4 11.66 0.07 -15.20
N TYR A 5 10.59 -0.62 -14.84
CA TYR A 5 10.65 -1.73 -13.90
C TYR A 5 11.57 -2.81 -14.47
N VAL A 6 12.56 -3.21 -13.68
CA VAL A 6 13.51 -4.26 -14.06
C VAL A 6 12.80 -5.60 -13.89
N GLY A 7 13.10 -6.62 -14.71
CA GLY A 7 12.45 -7.94 -14.60
C GLY A 7 12.47 -8.55 -13.18
N LYS A 8 13.46 -8.14 -12.36
CA LYS A 8 13.59 -8.50 -10.94
C LYS A 8 12.44 -7.95 -10.08
N ASP A 9 11.91 -6.76 -10.38
CA ASP A 9 10.79 -6.16 -9.64
C ASP A 9 9.50 -6.95 -9.83
N TYR A 10 9.25 -7.43 -11.05
CA TYR A 10 8.12 -8.31 -11.37
C TYR A 10 8.26 -9.68 -10.71
N PHE A 11 9.48 -10.22 -10.67
CA PHE A 11 9.76 -11.48 -9.97
C PHE A 11 9.47 -11.37 -8.46
N PHE A 12 9.93 -10.30 -7.79
CA PHE A 12 9.62 -10.09 -6.38
C PHE A 12 8.12 -9.86 -6.13
N ALA A 13 7.43 -9.16 -7.03
CA ALA A 13 5.98 -8.99 -6.94
C ALA A 13 5.25 -10.33 -7.05
N PHE A 14 5.62 -11.18 -8.01
CA PHE A 14 5.07 -12.52 -8.16
C PHE A 14 5.32 -13.39 -6.92
N LEU A 15 6.54 -13.34 -6.38
CA LEU A 15 6.93 -14.12 -5.21
C LEU A 15 6.14 -13.72 -3.95
N VAL A 16 5.91 -12.42 -3.76
CA VAL A 16 5.05 -11.90 -2.67
C VAL A 16 3.59 -12.34 -2.87
N THR A 17 3.05 -12.20 -4.08
CA THR A 17 1.67 -12.63 -4.38
C THR A 17 1.49 -14.12 -4.12
N LEU A 18 2.41 -14.96 -4.59
CA LEU A 18 2.36 -16.41 -4.41
C LEU A 18 2.48 -16.80 -2.93
N GLY A 19 3.36 -16.14 -2.17
CA GLY A 19 3.48 -16.35 -0.73
C GLY A 19 2.20 -15.97 0.02
N CYS A 20 1.58 -14.83 -0.28
CA CYS A 20 0.30 -14.44 0.31
C CYS A 20 -0.82 -15.43 -0.05
N SER A 21 -0.90 -15.87 -1.31
CA SER A 21 -1.90 -16.85 -1.75
C SER A 21 -1.76 -18.19 -1.04
N LEU A 22 -0.53 -18.72 -0.91
CA LEU A 22 -0.28 -19.96 -0.17
C LEU A 22 -0.63 -19.83 1.31
N PHE A 23 -0.32 -18.68 1.91
CA PHE A 23 -0.63 -18.42 3.32
C PHE A 23 -2.15 -18.41 3.60
N ILE A 24 -2.93 -17.82 2.70
CA ILE A 24 -4.40 -17.70 2.82
C ILE A 24 -5.11 -19.01 2.44
N LEU A 25 -4.64 -19.73 1.42
CA LEU A 25 -5.34 -20.91 0.88
C LEU A 25 -5.12 -22.20 1.69
N TYR A 26 -4.05 -22.26 2.49
CA TYR A 26 -3.69 -23.45 3.28
C TYR A 26 -3.61 -23.18 4.80
N PRO A 27 -4.73 -22.78 5.46
CA PRO A 27 -4.76 -22.69 6.91
C PRO A 27 -4.64 -24.08 7.56
N ALA A 28 -3.89 -24.17 8.67
CA ALA A 28 -3.71 -25.45 9.39
C ALA A 28 -4.90 -25.86 10.26
N SER A 29 -5.85 -24.95 10.52
CA SER A 29 -7.06 -25.22 11.30
C SER A 29 -8.26 -25.24 10.36
N THR A 30 -8.98 -26.36 10.34
CA THR A 30 -10.26 -26.55 9.63
C THR A 30 -11.41 -25.70 10.19
N ASP A 31 -11.14 -24.90 11.25
CA ASP A 31 -12.11 -24.04 11.94
C ASP A 31 -12.29 -22.64 11.32
N ILE A 32 -11.68 -22.37 10.16
CA ILE A 32 -12.21 -21.29 9.33
C ILE A 32 -13.47 -21.87 8.68
N SER A 33 -14.61 -21.67 9.34
CA SER A 33 -15.95 -21.81 8.80
C SER A 33 -16.10 -20.89 7.57
N LEU A 34 -15.48 -21.28 6.47
CA LEU A 34 -15.71 -20.81 5.10
C LEU A 34 -17.06 -21.33 4.58
N TYR A 35 -17.83 -21.96 5.46
CA TYR A 35 -19.11 -22.62 5.25
C TYR A 35 -20.29 -21.83 5.84
N ASN A 36 -20.23 -20.49 5.81
CA ASN A 36 -21.45 -19.73 5.60
C ASN A 36 -21.54 -19.40 4.12
N THR A 37 -22.05 -20.38 3.39
CA THR A 37 -22.46 -20.36 1.99
C THR A 37 -23.47 -19.23 1.77
N GLY A 38 -22.98 -18.01 1.61
CA GLY A 38 -23.62 -16.94 0.85
C GLY A 38 -22.91 -16.83 -0.48
N ARG A 39 -23.13 -17.80 -1.37
CA ARG A 39 -22.50 -17.87 -2.71
C ARG A 39 -23.20 -16.91 -3.67
N GLU A 40 -23.58 -15.74 -3.20
CA GLU A 40 -24.10 -14.65 -4.01
C GLU A 40 -22.96 -13.65 -4.24
N ASN A 41 -22.35 -13.76 -5.43
CA ASN A 41 -21.49 -12.75 -6.05
C ASN A 41 -19.98 -12.75 -5.70
N THR A 42 -19.33 -13.91 -5.58
CA THR A 42 -17.84 -14.00 -5.51
C THR A 42 -17.16 -13.23 -6.64
N VAL A 43 -17.71 -13.28 -7.86
CA VAL A 43 -17.20 -12.52 -9.02
C VAL A 43 -17.33 -11.01 -8.81
N TRP A 44 -18.46 -10.56 -8.25
CA TRP A 44 -18.67 -9.14 -7.92
C TRP A 44 -17.75 -8.69 -6.79
N GLY A 45 -17.54 -9.51 -5.77
CA GLY A 45 -16.59 -9.24 -4.68
C GLY A 45 -15.15 -9.11 -5.19
N ILE A 46 -14.74 -10.01 -6.09
CA ILE A 46 -13.42 -9.92 -6.76
C ILE A 46 -13.34 -8.63 -7.59
N PHE A 47 -14.37 -8.32 -8.38
CA PHE A 47 -14.42 -7.09 -9.19
C PHE A 47 -14.34 -5.83 -8.32
N LEU A 48 -15.08 -5.77 -7.21
CA LEU A 48 -15.03 -4.67 -6.25
C LEU A 48 -13.65 -4.54 -5.59
N MET A 49 -12.99 -5.65 -5.27
CA MET A 49 -11.62 -5.62 -4.71
C MET A 49 -10.59 -5.13 -5.71
N VAL A 50 -10.68 -5.55 -6.98
CA VAL A 50 -9.83 -5.03 -8.06
C VAL A 50 -10.06 -3.53 -8.24
N GLY A 51 -11.32 -3.10 -8.23
CA GLY A 51 -11.68 -1.68 -8.29
C GLY A 51 -11.10 -0.89 -7.11
N TYR A 52 -11.29 -1.37 -5.88
CA TYR A 52 -10.75 -0.76 -4.67
C TYR A 52 -9.23 -0.59 -4.74
N LEU A 53 -8.48 -1.64 -5.09
CA LEU A 53 -7.02 -1.57 -5.24
C LEU A 53 -6.59 -0.61 -6.35
N GLY A 54 -7.34 -0.55 -7.44
CA GLY A 54 -7.11 0.41 -8.52
C GLY A 54 -7.27 1.85 -8.05
N PHE A 55 -8.36 2.16 -7.34
CA PHE A 55 -8.60 3.50 -6.81
C PHE A 55 -7.63 3.88 -5.68
N ASP A 56 -7.24 2.94 -4.81
CA ASP A 56 -6.26 3.16 -3.74
C ASP A 56 -4.86 3.49 -4.32
N GLY A 57 -4.44 2.71 -5.34
CA GLY A 57 -3.20 2.98 -6.07
C GLY A 57 -3.24 4.28 -6.87
N PHE A 58 -4.37 4.58 -7.52
CA PHE A 58 -4.55 5.83 -8.26
C PHE A 58 -4.48 7.06 -7.33
N THR A 59 -5.17 7.00 -6.19
CA THR A 59 -5.26 8.11 -5.23
C THR A 59 -3.89 8.45 -4.67
N SER A 60 -3.14 7.45 -4.17
CA SER A 60 -1.80 7.67 -3.63
C SER A 60 -0.81 8.19 -4.69
N THR A 61 -0.93 7.73 -5.94
CA THR A 61 -0.12 8.22 -7.07
C THR A 61 -0.47 9.66 -7.45
N PHE A 62 -1.76 10.01 -7.43
CA PHE A 62 -2.21 11.39 -7.70
C PHE A 62 -1.74 12.34 -6.60
N GLN A 63 -1.81 11.92 -5.34
CA GLN A 63 -1.26 12.66 -4.19
C GLN A 63 0.26 12.90 -4.35
N ASP A 64 1.03 11.87 -4.74
CA ASP A 64 2.48 12.00 -5.00
C ASP A 64 2.78 12.99 -6.14
N ASN A 65 1.99 12.96 -7.22
CA ASN A 65 2.14 13.91 -8.32
C ASN A 65 1.76 15.35 -7.92
N LEU A 66 0.74 15.52 -7.09
CA LEU A 66 0.31 16.83 -6.59
C LEU A 66 1.40 17.48 -5.74
N PHE A 67 2.06 16.71 -4.86
CA PHE A 67 3.18 17.18 -4.04
C PHE A 67 4.46 17.51 -4.84
N LYS A 68 4.66 16.90 -6.02
CA LYS A 68 5.83 17.15 -6.87
C LYS A 68 5.61 18.29 -7.88
N GLY A 69 4.38 18.48 -8.35
CA GLY A 69 4.04 19.43 -9.41
C GLY A 69 3.54 20.78 -8.91
N TYR A 70 3.00 20.84 -7.70
CA TYR A 70 2.57 22.05 -7.02
C TYR A 70 3.26 22.08 -5.65
N ASP A 71 3.69 23.26 -5.19
CA ASP A 71 4.24 23.44 -3.83
C ASP A 71 3.09 23.35 -2.80
N MET A 72 2.46 22.18 -2.77
CA MET A 72 1.22 21.92 -2.06
C MET A 72 1.55 21.56 -0.61
N GLU A 73 1.03 22.37 0.31
CA GLU A 73 1.20 22.10 1.73
C GLU A 73 0.41 20.85 2.15
N ILE A 74 1.01 20.01 3.01
CA ILE A 74 0.36 18.80 3.55
C ILE A 74 -0.99 19.12 4.17
N HIS A 75 -1.07 20.21 4.94
CA HIS A 75 -2.30 20.63 5.62
C HIS A 75 -3.44 20.88 4.62
N ASN A 76 -3.14 21.58 3.53
CA ASN A 76 -4.13 21.93 2.51
C ASN A 76 -4.66 20.68 1.80
N GLN A 77 -3.77 19.75 1.44
CA GLN A 77 -4.18 18.51 0.80
C GLN A 77 -5.05 17.62 1.70
N ILE A 78 -4.66 17.44 2.97
CA ILE A 78 -5.43 16.65 3.93
C ILE A 78 -6.80 17.29 4.16
N PHE A 79 -6.85 18.62 4.30
CA PHE A 79 -8.11 19.35 4.50
C PHE A 79 -9.08 19.12 3.33
N TYR A 80 -8.66 19.37 2.09
CA TYR A 80 -9.53 19.18 0.93
C TYR A 80 -9.95 17.72 0.73
N THR A 81 -9.03 16.77 0.93
CA THR A 81 -9.34 15.34 0.77
C THR A 81 -10.35 14.87 1.81
N THR A 82 -10.16 15.27 3.08
CA THR A 82 -11.05 14.91 4.18
C THR A 82 -12.40 15.59 4.07
N PHE A 83 -12.42 16.86 3.64
CA PHE A 83 -13.66 17.61 3.41
C PHE A 83 -14.50 16.97 2.29
N CYS A 84 -13.87 16.65 1.16
CA CYS A 84 -14.54 15.94 0.06
C CYS A 84 -15.04 14.56 0.50
N SER A 85 -14.23 13.79 1.23
CA SER A 85 -14.62 12.49 1.78
C SER A 85 -15.81 12.59 2.74
N CYS A 86 -15.85 13.63 3.59
CA CYS A 86 -16.97 13.91 4.48
C CYS A 86 -18.26 14.20 3.70
N LEU A 87 -18.19 15.07 2.68
CA LEU A 87 -19.35 15.40 1.84
C LEU A 87 -19.90 14.16 1.10
N LEU A 88 -19.02 13.33 0.53
CA LEU A 88 -19.42 12.10 -0.14
C LEU A 88 -20.05 11.09 0.83
N SER A 89 -19.46 10.93 2.02
CA SER A 89 -19.98 10.04 3.06
C SER A 89 -21.35 10.50 3.57
N LEU A 90 -21.51 11.80 3.83
CA LEU A 90 -22.77 12.40 4.23
C LEU A 90 -23.84 12.24 3.14
N SER A 91 -23.48 12.49 1.88
CA SER A 91 -24.38 12.32 0.74
C SER A 91 -24.84 10.87 0.61
N GLY A 92 -23.93 9.90 0.77
CA GLY A 92 -24.27 8.47 0.77
C GLY A 92 -25.26 8.11 1.89
N LEU A 93 -25.03 8.63 3.09
CA LEU A 93 -25.88 8.38 4.25
C LEU A 93 -27.29 9.00 4.10
N VAL A 94 -27.37 10.19 3.49
CA VAL A 94 -28.65 10.85 3.16
C VAL A 94 -29.40 10.09 2.08
N LEU A 95 -28.72 9.65 1.00
CA LEU A 95 -29.35 8.92 -0.10
C LEU A 95 -29.92 7.56 0.33
N GLN A 96 -29.30 6.91 1.32
CA GLN A 96 -29.83 5.67 1.90
C GLN A 96 -30.93 5.93 2.95
N GLY A 97 -31.10 7.16 3.44
CA GLY A 97 -32.13 7.52 4.42
C GLY A 97 -31.81 7.12 5.87
N HIS A 98 -30.59 6.68 6.16
CA HIS A 98 -30.19 6.20 7.50
C HIS A 98 -29.66 7.29 8.43
N LEU A 99 -29.52 8.54 7.95
CA LEU A 99 -28.93 9.64 8.72
C LEU A 99 -29.61 9.86 10.09
N LEU A 100 -30.94 9.95 10.10
CA LEU A 100 -31.69 10.22 11.34
C LEU A 100 -31.59 9.05 12.32
N SER A 101 -31.59 7.82 11.81
CA SER A 101 -31.43 6.61 12.62
C SER A 101 -30.03 6.53 13.26
N ALA A 102 -28.98 6.90 12.50
CA ALA A 102 -27.62 6.96 13.01
C ALA A 102 -27.45 8.01 14.13
N ILE A 103 -28.10 9.17 14.00
CA ILE A 103 -28.07 10.21 15.03
C ILE A 103 -28.80 9.75 16.30
N ASP A 104 -29.98 9.15 16.18
CA ASP A 104 -30.72 8.62 17.34
C ASP A 104 -29.91 7.55 18.09
N PHE A 105 -29.21 6.68 17.34
CA PHE A 105 -28.34 5.65 17.91
C PHE A 105 -27.18 6.25 18.73
N ILE A 106 -26.48 7.25 18.20
CA ILE A 106 -25.36 7.90 18.90
C ILE A 106 -25.85 8.64 20.15
N ILE A 107 -27.00 9.30 20.08
CA ILE A 107 -27.57 10.01 21.25
C ILE A 107 -27.93 9.00 22.34
N ARG A 108 -28.49 7.85 21.98
CA ARG A 108 -28.90 6.80 22.93
C ARG A 108 -27.73 6.05 23.56
N HIS A 109 -26.61 5.93 22.85
CA HIS A 109 -25.41 5.22 23.29
C HIS A 109 -24.19 6.15 23.37
N GLN A 110 -24.05 6.84 24.51
CA GLN A 110 -22.95 7.79 24.74
C GLN A 110 -21.55 7.13 24.71
N ASP A 111 -21.42 5.84 25.04
CA ASP A 111 -20.15 5.11 24.93
C ASP A 111 -19.67 5.03 23.47
N CYS A 112 -20.61 4.82 22.54
CA CYS A 112 -20.31 4.78 21.11
C CYS A 112 -19.80 6.12 20.58
N PHE A 113 -20.28 7.24 21.15
CA PHE A 113 -19.77 8.56 20.80
C PHE A 113 -18.26 8.69 21.12
N PHE A 114 -17.82 8.18 22.27
CA PHE A 114 -16.40 8.19 22.63
C PHE A 114 -15.56 7.30 21.71
N ASP A 115 -16.05 6.12 21.35
CA ASP A 115 -15.37 5.25 20.39
C ASP A 115 -15.21 5.92 19.03
N VAL A 116 -16.26 6.59 18.52
CA VAL A 116 -16.22 7.33 17.26
C VAL A 116 -15.26 8.52 17.34
N ALA A 117 -15.25 9.26 18.44
CA ALA A 117 -14.34 10.38 18.64
C ALA A 117 -12.88 9.92 18.70
N LEU A 118 -12.59 8.84 19.43
CA LEU A 118 -11.26 8.24 19.50
C LEU A 118 -10.84 7.73 18.12
N LEU A 119 -11.71 7.00 17.42
CA LEU A 119 -11.44 6.51 16.07
C LEU A 119 -11.16 7.66 15.10
N SER A 120 -11.91 8.75 15.20
CA SER A 120 -11.70 9.95 14.36
C SER A 120 -10.36 10.63 14.63
N THR A 121 -10.01 10.86 15.89
CA THR A 121 -8.71 11.48 16.24
C THR A 121 -7.53 10.64 15.77
N VAL A 122 -7.58 9.33 15.98
CA VAL A 122 -6.55 8.39 15.49
C VAL A 122 -6.51 8.35 13.97
N ALA A 123 -7.66 8.40 13.29
CA ALA A 123 -7.73 8.45 11.83
C ALA A 123 -7.11 9.73 11.27
N THR A 124 -7.39 10.89 11.87
CA THR A 124 -6.78 12.17 11.48
C THR A 124 -5.27 12.15 11.67
N VAL A 125 -4.78 11.70 12.83
CA VAL A 125 -3.34 11.55 13.09
C VAL A 125 -2.69 10.62 12.06
N SER A 126 -3.33 9.50 11.74
CA SER A 126 -2.86 8.55 10.72
C SER A 126 -2.80 9.19 9.33
N GLN A 127 -3.76 10.03 8.95
CA GLN A 127 -3.77 10.76 7.68
C GLN A 127 -2.59 11.72 7.52
N PHE A 128 -2.16 12.36 8.61
CA PHE A 128 -0.93 13.17 8.62
C PHE A 128 0.30 12.30 8.34
N PHE A 129 0.42 11.15 9.00
CA PHE A 129 1.53 10.22 8.75
C PHE A 129 1.54 9.68 7.31
N ILE A 130 0.37 9.35 6.76
CA ILE A 130 0.23 8.87 5.37
C ILE A 130 0.68 9.95 4.39
N SER A 131 0.12 11.16 4.51
CA SER A 131 0.45 12.28 3.61
C SER A 131 1.91 12.68 3.71
N TYR A 132 2.48 12.71 4.91
CA TYR A 132 3.91 12.96 5.13
C TYR A 132 4.78 11.87 4.48
N THR A 133 4.40 10.61 4.61
CA THR A 133 5.13 9.49 4.00
C THR A 133 5.10 9.57 2.48
N ILE A 134 3.95 9.88 1.87
CA ILE A 134 3.83 10.03 0.43
C ILE A 134 4.65 11.23 -0.06
N ARG A 135 4.60 12.38 0.63
CA ARG A 135 5.40 13.56 0.26
C ARG A 135 6.90 13.28 0.30
N THR A 136 7.37 12.59 1.35
CA THR A 136 8.82 12.38 1.58
C THR A 136 9.38 11.20 0.77
N PHE A 137 8.63 10.09 0.67
CA PHE A 137 9.13 8.82 0.10
C PHE A 137 8.40 8.35 -1.16
N GLY A 138 7.35 9.05 -1.58
CA GLY A 138 6.53 8.74 -2.75
C GLY A 138 5.52 7.62 -2.55
N ALA A 139 4.61 7.47 -3.51
CA ALA A 139 3.50 6.51 -3.45
C ALA A 139 3.96 5.03 -3.41
N LEU A 140 5.05 4.70 -4.12
CA LEU A 140 5.56 3.32 -4.19
C LEU A 140 6.07 2.82 -2.83
N THR A 141 6.74 3.69 -2.06
CA THR A 141 7.25 3.34 -0.74
C THR A 141 6.09 3.23 0.25
N PHE A 142 5.10 4.13 0.16
CA PHE A 142 3.87 4.04 0.94
C PHE A 142 3.13 2.71 0.74
N ALA A 143 2.93 2.27 -0.50
CA ALA A 143 2.30 0.98 -0.80
C ALA A 143 3.07 -0.20 -0.17
N THR A 144 4.41 -0.13 -0.17
CA THR A 144 5.26 -1.17 0.45
C THR A 144 5.14 -1.18 1.98
N ILE A 145 5.05 -0.02 2.62
CA ILE A 145 4.83 0.09 4.07
C ILE A 145 3.45 -0.47 4.44
N MET A 146 2.42 -0.14 3.65
CA MET A 146 1.05 -0.61 3.90
C MET A 146 0.94 -2.13 3.81
N THR A 147 1.54 -2.76 2.80
CA THR A 147 1.54 -4.22 2.66
C THR A 147 2.33 -4.89 3.77
N THR A 148 3.49 -4.36 4.13
CA THR A 148 4.29 -4.87 5.25
C THR A 148 3.51 -4.83 6.56
N ARG A 149 2.83 -3.72 6.85
CA ARG A 149 1.99 -3.58 8.06
C ARG A 149 0.87 -4.61 8.10
N GLN A 150 0.16 -4.82 6.98
CA GLN A 150 -0.91 -5.81 6.89
C GLN A 150 -0.39 -7.22 7.15
N LEU A 151 0.75 -7.58 6.54
CA LEU A 151 1.38 -8.88 6.72
C LEU A 151 1.82 -9.10 8.17
N VAL A 152 2.51 -8.13 8.78
CA VAL A 152 2.94 -8.21 10.18
C VAL A 152 1.74 -8.39 11.11
N SER A 153 0.64 -7.67 10.87
CA SER A 153 -0.60 -7.82 11.66
C SER A 153 -1.18 -9.23 11.55
N ILE A 154 -1.21 -9.80 10.34
CA ILE A 154 -1.66 -11.18 10.11
C ILE A 154 -0.78 -12.17 10.90
N PHE A 155 0.55 -12.00 10.84
CA PHE A 155 1.48 -12.85 11.59
C PHE A 155 1.29 -12.73 13.10
N LEU A 156 1.20 -11.50 13.62
CA LEU A 156 0.98 -11.26 15.04
C LEU A 156 -0.33 -11.89 15.51
N SER A 157 -1.40 -11.76 14.71
CA SER A 157 -2.70 -12.38 14.98
C SER A 157 -2.58 -13.90 15.10
N CYS A 158 -1.92 -14.58 14.15
CA CYS A 158 -1.71 -16.02 14.23
C CYS A 158 -0.93 -16.46 15.47
N VAL A 159 0.11 -15.71 15.85
CA VAL A 159 0.91 -15.99 17.06
C VAL A 159 0.09 -15.74 18.33
N TRP A 160 -0.66 -14.63 18.40
CA TRP A 160 -1.42 -14.23 19.58
C TRP A 160 -2.63 -15.12 19.85
N PHE A 161 -3.37 -15.51 18.81
CA PHE A 161 -4.54 -16.39 18.92
C PHE A 161 -4.16 -17.88 19.01
N GLY A 162 -2.88 -18.22 18.95
CA GLY A 162 -2.40 -19.60 19.13
C GLY A 162 -2.89 -20.58 18.07
N HIS A 163 -3.28 -20.09 16.88
CA HIS A 163 -3.63 -20.99 15.77
C HIS A 163 -2.35 -21.68 15.30
N PRO A 164 -2.26 -23.02 15.35
CA PRO A 164 -1.08 -23.73 14.88
C PRO A 164 -0.87 -23.41 13.41
N LEU A 165 0.21 -22.69 13.08
CA LEU A 165 0.54 -22.37 11.69
C LEU A 165 1.02 -23.63 11.00
N SER A 166 0.48 -23.91 9.81
CA SER A 166 0.92 -25.03 8.98
C SER A 166 2.39 -24.86 8.62
N PHE A 167 3.10 -25.97 8.42
CA PHE A 167 4.46 -25.94 7.86
C PHE A 167 4.50 -25.16 6.52
N VAL A 168 3.43 -25.26 5.72
CA VAL A 168 3.27 -24.51 4.47
C VAL A 168 3.14 -23.00 4.72
N GLN A 169 2.44 -22.57 5.77
CA GLN A 169 2.30 -21.16 6.13
C GLN A 169 3.61 -20.55 6.64
N TRP A 170 4.43 -21.34 7.35
CA TRP A 170 5.79 -20.94 7.74
C TRP A 170 6.71 -20.72 6.55
N ILE A 171 6.66 -21.61 5.55
CA ILE A 171 7.40 -21.43 4.30
C ILE A 171 6.89 -20.19 3.54
N ALA A 172 5.57 -20.03 3.42
CA ALA A 172 4.96 -18.87 2.78
C ALA A 172 5.39 -17.54 3.46
N ALA A 173 5.45 -17.53 4.78
CA ALA A 173 5.94 -16.39 5.57
C ALA A 173 7.39 -16.03 5.23
N ALA A 174 8.27 -17.03 5.24
CA ALA A 174 9.68 -16.85 4.92
C ALA A 174 9.88 -16.31 3.50
N ILE A 175 9.08 -16.79 2.53
CA ILE A 175 9.10 -16.31 1.15
C ILE A 175 8.68 -14.83 1.06
N VAL A 176 7.58 -14.44 1.71
CA VAL A 176 7.07 -13.06 1.65
C VAL A 176 8.04 -12.07 2.31
N PHE A 177 8.51 -12.37 3.53
CA PHE A 177 9.48 -11.51 4.21
C PHE A 177 10.82 -11.47 3.48
N GLY A 178 11.31 -12.62 2.99
CA GLY A 178 12.53 -12.69 2.20
C GLY A 178 12.45 -11.86 0.92
N ALA A 179 11.34 -11.93 0.20
CA ALA A 179 11.11 -11.15 -1.02
C ALA A 179 11.05 -9.64 -0.74
N LEU A 180 10.30 -9.22 0.30
CA LEU A 180 10.18 -7.81 0.69
C LEU A 180 11.52 -7.21 1.13
N TYR A 181 12.26 -7.92 1.98
CA TYR A 181 13.55 -7.45 2.47
C TYR A 181 14.56 -7.40 1.34
N THR A 182 14.70 -8.47 0.53
CA THR A 182 15.64 -8.48 -0.60
C THR A 182 15.35 -7.36 -1.60
N LYS A 183 14.07 -7.09 -1.91
CA LYS A 183 13.67 -5.99 -2.79
C LYS A 183 14.04 -4.63 -2.21
N ASN A 184 13.78 -4.39 -0.93
CA ASN A 184 14.10 -3.13 -0.27
C ASN A 184 15.62 -2.88 -0.25
N LEU A 185 16.39 -3.91 0.08
CA LEU A 185 17.84 -3.87 0.17
C LEU A 185 18.51 -3.67 -1.20
N LEU A 186 17.97 -4.26 -2.27
CA LEU A 186 18.44 -4.03 -3.64
C LEU A 186 18.10 -2.61 -4.15
N LYS A 187 16.97 -2.05 -3.73
CA LYS A 187 16.54 -0.69 -4.10
C LYS A 187 17.39 0.41 -3.44
N SER A 188 18.01 0.11 -2.30
CA SER A 188 18.94 1.03 -1.60
C SER A 188 20.33 1.15 -2.24
N LYS A 189 20.67 0.34 -3.25
CA LYS A 189 21.86 0.61 -4.07
C LYS A 189 21.50 1.65 -5.14
N PRO A 190 22.05 2.89 -5.09
CA PRO A 190 21.86 3.83 -6.18
C PRO A 190 22.47 3.23 -7.45
N THR A 191 21.65 3.03 -8.47
CA THR A 191 22.12 2.70 -9.82
C THR A 191 23.08 3.82 -10.25
N LYS A 192 24.38 3.52 -10.21
CA LYS A 192 25.42 4.41 -10.75
C LYS A 192 25.12 4.61 -12.23
N PRO A 193 24.98 5.85 -12.73
CA PRO A 193 24.73 6.08 -14.15
C PRO A 193 25.88 5.49 -14.97
N ILE A 194 25.54 4.62 -15.92
CA ILE A 194 26.47 4.09 -16.90
C ILE A 194 26.72 5.21 -17.90
N ILE A 195 27.88 5.85 -17.80
CA ILE A 195 28.41 6.72 -18.87
C ILE A 195 28.93 5.76 -19.95
N PRO A 196 28.49 5.85 -21.21
CA PRO A 196 29.12 5.09 -22.29
C PRO A 196 30.53 5.64 -22.50
N SER A 197 31.54 4.81 -22.22
CA SER A 197 32.89 5.00 -22.72
C SER A 197 32.93 4.52 -24.16
N ASP A 198 32.77 5.44 -25.11
CA ASP A 198 33.22 5.20 -26.48
C ASP A 198 34.73 5.40 -26.53
N GLU A 199 35.42 4.26 -26.49
CA GLU A 199 36.81 4.11 -26.85
C GLU A 199 36.85 3.78 -28.34
N ASN A 200 37.45 4.64 -29.15
CA ASN A 200 38.10 4.19 -30.37
C ASN A 200 39.30 5.10 -30.67
N GLY A 201 40.50 4.56 -30.43
CA GLY A 201 41.75 5.09 -30.99
C GLY A 201 41.73 4.96 -32.52
N GLY A 202 42.60 5.58 -33.29
CA GLY A 202 43.78 6.38 -33.04
C GLY A 202 44.47 6.49 -34.40
N ASP A 203 45.11 7.61 -34.72
CA ASP A 203 46.25 7.56 -35.64
C ASP A 203 47.15 8.79 -35.48
N SER A 204 48.36 8.53 -35.02
CA SER A 204 49.65 8.99 -35.50
C SER A 204 49.69 10.27 -36.38
N ASN A 205 50.45 11.29 -35.97
CA ASN A 205 51.87 11.46 -36.35
C ASN A 205 52.38 12.91 -36.21
N SER A 206 53.60 13.03 -35.66
CA SER A 206 54.66 14.02 -35.95
C SER A 206 54.45 15.52 -35.73
N GLY A 207 55.01 16.04 -34.64
CA GLY A 207 56.32 16.71 -34.68
C GLY A 207 56.42 18.17 -35.14
N LYS A 208 57.08 18.96 -34.26
CA LYS A 208 57.64 20.34 -34.38
C LYS A 208 56.76 21.39 -33.71
N GLY A 209 57.21 22.16 -32.74
CA GLY A 209 58.55 22.75 -32.58
C GLY A 209 58.35 24.26 -32.51
N ILE A 210 58.46 24.78 -31.28
CA ILE A 210 58.62 26.18 -30.84
C ILE A 210 59.52 26.98 -31.83
N PRO A 211 59.35 28.30 -32.02
CA PRO A 211 59.10 29.30 -30.96
C PRO A 211 57.87 30.20 -31.08
#